data_AF-A0A7M7H439-F1
#
_entry.id   AF-A0A7M7H439-F1
#
_cell.length_a   1.000
_cell.length_b   1.000
_cell.length_c   1.000
_cell.angle_alpha   90.00
_cell.angle_beta   90.00
_cell.angle_gamma   90.00
#
_symmetry.space_group_name_H-M   'P 1'
#
loop_
_entity.id
_entity.type
_entity.pdbx_description
1 polymer ?
#
loop_
_entity_poly.entity_id
_entity_poly.type
_entity_poly.pdbx_seq_one_letter_code
_entity_poly.pdbx_strand_id
1 'polypeptide(L)'
;MLVGDSGETEGLSHHLRVRATLFDVLSSSSSADHPLCDECTDSLLMLMDQQLRLTEGEWSDYNEYLKKLEAEQLQQGNEETEIEALEKELQDVKAEEERMIRELEALRKEEAATKNAIAEQERERERLQSEEERYWREFSRHRRDLILAEDECRSLECQLAYAASQLERLKKTNVFNATFHIWHSGHFGTINSFRLGRLPSAPVDWSEINAAWGQTTLLLTALARKMNLTFQRFRLVPFGNHSYIEVLDQHKELPLYGSGGFKFLWDTKFDAAMVAFLDCLQQFKEQVEKGDSGFCLPYRMERGKIEDSATGNSYSIKIQFNSEEQWTKALKFLLTNLKWGLAWVSSQFTKDEAEQCSTLNQTDLKPTTTNVLS
;
A
#
# COMPACT_ATOMS: atom_id res chain seq x y z
N MET A 1 63.35 -125.59 23.38
CA MET A 1 64.09 -124.44 22.79
C MET A 1 63.02 -123.45 22.35
N LEU A 2 62.83 -122.27 22.91
CA LEU A 2 63.60 -121.41 23.81
C LEU A 2 62.62 -120.61 24.69
N VAL A 3 63.17 -120.09 25.79
CA VAL A 3 62.57 -119.36 26.92
C VAL A 3 62.14 -117.94 26.54
N GLY A 4 61.16 -117.37 27.27
CA GLY A 4 60.97 -115.92 27.37
C GLY A 4 59.77 -115.52 28.25
N ASP A 5 60.03 -114.83 29.35
CA ASP A 5 59.17 -114.54 30.52
C ASP A 5 58.45 -113.18 30.46
N SER A 6 57.45 -112.97 31.34
CA SER A 6 56.71 -111.74 31.74
C SER A 6 55.62 -111.17 30.81
N GLY A 7 54.45 -110.68 31.26
CA GLY A 7 53.90 -110.51 32.61
C GLY A 7 52.55 -109.75 32.61
N GLU A 8 51.55 -110.33 33.28
CA GLU A 8 50.55 -109.73 34.21
C GLU A 8 49.74 -108.45 33.88
N THR A 9 49.80 -107.81 32.71
CA THR A 9 49.07 -106.55 32.47
C THR A 9 47.64 -106.70 31.89
N GLU A 10 47.27 -107.86 31.36
CA GLU A 10 45.96 -108.02 30.69
C GLU A 10 44.79 -108.30 31.65
N GLY A 11 45.04 -108.90 32.82
CA GLY A 11 43.99 -109.18 33.81
C GLY A 11 43.48 -107.93 34.54
N LEU A 12 44.39 -107.02 34.88
CA LEU A 12 44.06 -105.81 35.67
C LEU A 12 43.26 -104.78 34.86
N SER A 13 43.59 -104.61 33.56
CA SER A 13 42.84 -103.70 32.70
C SER A 13 41.42 -104.22 32.41
N HIS A 14 41.28 -105.54 32.21
CA HIS A 14 39.97 -106.16 32.04
C HIS A 14 39.14 -106.09 33.33
N HIS A 15 39.74 -106.36 34.50
CA HIS A 15 39.03 -106.24 35.78
C HIS A 15 38.60 -104.80 36.09
N LEU A 16 39.45 -103.80 35.83
CA LEU A 16 39.10 -102.39 36.00
C LEU A 16 38.00 -101.97 35.04
N ARG A 17 38.04 -102.44 33.80
CA ARG A 17 37.02 -102.14 32.78
C ARG A 17 35.68 -102.81 33.10
N VAL A 18 35.69 -104.07 33.56
CA VAL A 18 34.49 -104.77 34.05
C VAL A 18 33.89 -104.07 35.27
N ARG A 19 34.74 -103.60 36.20
CA ARG A 19 34.29 -102.89 37.40
C ARG A 19 33.73 -101.51 37.06
N ALA A 20 34.30 -100.81 36.08
CA ALA A 20 33.78 -99.55 35.57
C ALA A 20 32.45 -99.74 34.83
N THR A 21 32.32 -100.78 34.01
CA THR A 21 31.04 -101.07 33.32
C THR A 21 29.94 -101.51 34.29
N LEU A 22 30.27 -102.26 35.34
CA LEU A 22 29.32 -102.62 36.40
C LEU A 22 28.92 -101.39 37.23
N PHE A 23 29.87 -100.49 37.49
CA PHE A 23 29.61 -99.22 38.17
C PHE A 23 28.65 -98.33 37.37
N ASP A 24 28.85 -98.16 36.07
CA ASP A 24 27.96 -97.38 35.21
C ASP A 24 26.56 -98.00 35.11
N VAL A 25 26.46 -99.34 34.99
CA VAL A 25 25.16 -100.01 34.91
C VAL A 25 24.39 -99.87 36.23
N LEU A 26 25.05 -100.04 37.38
CA LEU A 26 24.41 -99.93 38.69
C LEU A 26 24.10 -98.47 39.07
N SER A 27 24.94 -97.52 38.68
CA SER A 27 24.74 -96.08 38.90
C SER A 27 23.65 -95.48 38.01
N SER A 28 23.34 -96.09 36.86
CA SER A 28 22.30 -95.59 35.95
C SER A 28 20.87 -95.78 36.46
N SER A 29 20.66 -96.67 37.44
CA SER A 29 19.33 -97.00 37.96
C SER A 29 18.94 -96.32 39.28
N SER A 30 19.83 -95.53 39.91
CA SER A 30 19.49 -94.77 41.12
C SER A 30 20.34 -93.51 41.24
N SER A 31 19.72 -92.38 41.61
CA SER A 31 20.34 -91.05 41.74
C SER A 31 21.26 -90.86 42.95
N ALA A 32 21.93 -91.92 43.41
CA ALA A 32 22.94 -91.86 44.47
C ALA A 32 24.31 -92.17 43.85
N ASP A 33 25.12 -91.12 43.65
CA ASP A 33 26.37 -91.11 42.86
C ASP A 33 27.57 -91.85 43.51
N HIS A 34 27.39 -92.63 44.59
CA HIS A 34 28.51 -93.30 45.25
C HIS A 34 28.10 -94.55 46.04
N PRO A 35 28.85 -95.68 45.97
CA PRO A 35 28.68 -96.79 46.91
C PRO A 35 29.07 -96.30 48.31
N LEU A 36 28.05 -96.11 49.15
CA LEU A 36 28.22 -95.70 50.54
C LEU A 36 28.98 -96.79 51.31
N CYS A 37 29.86 -96.41 52.23
CA CYS A 37 30.39 -97.35 53.21
C CYS A 37 29.26 -97.79 54.16
N ASP A 38 29.44 -98.92 54.87
CA ASP A 38 28.43 -99.53 55.73
C ASP A 38 27.82 -98.51 56.73
N GLU A 39 28.67 -97.76 57.42
CA GLU A 39 28.24 -96.72 58.39
C GLU A 39 27.45 -95.56 57.76
N CYS A 40 27.79 -95.16 56.53
CA CYS A 40 27.06 -94.12 55.81
C CYS A 40 25.72 -94.64 55.24
N THR A 41 25.66 -95.93 54.88
CA THR A 41 24.41 -96.58 54.44
C THR A 41 23.44 -96.68 55.61
N ASP A 42 23.90 -97.09 56.78
CA ASP A 42 23.09 -97.16 58.00
C ASP A 42 22.58 -95.79 58.43
N SER A 43 23.44 -94.75 58.37
CA SER A 43 23.04 -93.38 58.68
C SER A 43 21.98 -92.85 57.70
N LEU A 44 22.10 -93.16 56.41
CA LEU A 44 21.12 -92.80 55.40
C LEU A 44 19.80 -93.56 55.60
N LEU A 45 19.86 -94.86 55.90
CA LEU A 45 18.68 -95.67 56.21
C LEU A 45 17.95 -95.14 57.45
N MET A 46 18.66 -94.74 58.50
CA MET A 46 18.06 -94.10 59.67
C MET A 46 17.40 -92.76 59.34
N LEU A 47 18.03 -91.94 58.48
CA LEU A 47 17.45 -90.68 58.03
C LEU A 47 16.19 -90.92 57.18
N MET A 48 16.24 -91.91 56.28
CA MET A 48 15.09 -92.32 55.47
C MET A 48 13.96 -92.87 56.33
N ASP A 49 14.24 -93.70 57.33
CA ASP A 49 13.23 -94.20 58.29
C ASP A 49 12.60 -93.05 59.09
N GLN A 50 13.40 -92.06 59.51
CA GLN A 50 12.88 -90.89 60.19
C GLN A 50 11.99 -90.06 59.26
N GLN A 51 12.39 -89.85 58.01
CA GLN A 51 11.58 -89.15 57.02
C GLN A 51 10.29 -89.92 56.72
N LEU A 52 10.36 -91.24 56.56
CA LEU A 52 9.20 -92.10 56.36
C LEU A 52 8.21 -91.96 57.51
N ARG A 53 8.67 -92.02 58.76
CA ARG A 53 7.79 -91.84 59.94
C ARG A 53 7.15 -90.45 60.01
N LEU A 54 7.87 -89.39 59.63
CA LEU A 54 7.30 -88.05 59.57
C LEU A 54 6.22 -87.97 58.48
N THR A 55 6.49 -88.48 57.28
CA THR A 55 5.50 -88.53 56.19
C THR A 55 4.32 -89.45 56.49
N GLU A 56 4.52 -90.56 57.20
CA GLU A 56 3.44 -91.43 57.67
C GLU A 56 2.58 -90.72 58.72
N GLY A 57 3.19 -89.90 59.58
CA GLY A 57 2.48 -89.02 60.51
C GLY A 57 1.64 -87.97 59.79
N GLU A 58 2.24 -87.21 58.87
CA GLU A 58 1.53 -86.22 58.06
C GLU A 58 0.41 -86.86 57.23
N TRP A 59 0.67 -88.02 56.62
CA TRP A 59 -0.35 -88.77 55.89
C TRP A 59 -1.48 -89.23 56.81
N SER A 60 -1.17 -89.69 58.02
CA SER A 60 -2.18 -90.07 59.02
C SER A 60 -3.05 -88.86 59.39
N ASP A 61 -2.45 -87.69 59.60
CA ASP A 61 -3.17 -86.46 59.93
C ASP A 61 -4.07 -85.99 58.78
N TYR A 62 -3.56 -85.98 57.54
CA TYR A 62 -4.35 -85.67 56.35
C TYR A 62 -5.48 -86.67 56.14
N ASN A 63 -5.23 -87.96 56.35
CA ASN A 63 -6.23 -89.01 56.24
C ASN A 63 -7.30 -88.91 57.34
N GLU A 64 -6.93 -88.54 58.56
CA GLU A 64 -7.89 -88.29 59.64
C GLU A 64 -8.73 -87.04 59.34
N TYR A 65 -8.14 -85.98 58.81
CA TYR A 65 -8.88 -84.78 58.38
C TYR A 65 -9.83 -85.08 57.21
N LEU A 66 -9.37 -85.86 56.23
CA LEU A 66 -10.18 -86.28 55.09
C LEU A 66 -11.34 -87.18 55.55
N LYS A 67 -11.11 -88.11 56.48
CA LYS A 67 -12.18 -88.90 57.11
C LYS A 67 -13.16 -88.05 57.93
N LYS A 68 -12.71 -86.99 58.58
CA LYS A 68 -13.59 -86.03 59.28
C LYS A 68 -14.48 -85.29 58.28
N LEU A 69 -13.91 -84.81 57.17
CA LEU A 69 -14.67 -84.19 56.09
C LEU A 69 -15.67 -85.17 55.45
N GLU A 70 -15.26 -86.41 55.17
CA GLU A 70 -16.13 -87.47 54.65
C GLU A 70 -17.26 -87.83 55.64
N ALA A 71 -16.98 -87.85 56.95
CA ALA A 71 -17.98 -88.12 57.98
C ALA A 71 -18.95 -86.94 58.19
N GLU A 72 -18.46 -85.70 58.04
CA GLU A 72 -19.29 -84.49 57.99
C GLU A 72 -20.18 -84.48 56.72
N GLN A 73 -19.65 -84.97 55.59
CA GLN A 73 -20.39 -85.17 54.33
C GLN A 73 -21.49 -86.24 54.44
N LEU A 74 -21.22 -87.41 55.04
CA LEU A 74 -22.21 -88.47 55.25
C LEU A 74 -23.39 -88.06 56.15
N GLN A 75 -23.21 -87.07 57.03
CA GLN A 75 -24.28 -86.54 57.90
C GLN A 75 -25.15 -85.51 57.20
N GLN A 76 -24.64 -84.85 56.16
CA GLN A 76 -25.38 -83.94 55.29
C GLN A 76 -25.76 -84.72 54.02
N GLY A 77 -26.84 -85.51 54.06
CA GLY A 77 -27.34 -86.28 52.91
C GLY A 77 -27.87 -85.44 51.74
N ASN A 78 -27.09 -84.47 51.28
CA ASN A 78 -27.38 -83.44 50.30
C ASN A 78 -26.36 -83.46 49.14
N GLU A 79 -25.54 -84.51 49.03
CA GLU A 79 -24.45 -84.63 48.04
C GLU A 79 -24.96 -84.51 46.59
N GLU A 80 -26.01 -85.25 46.23
CA GLU A 80 -26.55 -85.20 44.87
C GLU A 80 -27.14 -83.82 44.55
N THR A 81 -27.81 -83.17 45.51
CA THR A 81 -28.45 -81.86 45.29
C THR A 81 -27.46 -80.70 45.25
N GLU A 82 -26.36 -80.78 46.00
CA GLU A 82 -25.29 -79.77 46.02
C GLU A 82 -24.34 -79.91 44.82
N ILE A 83 -24.02 -81.14 44.40
CA ILE A 83 -23.25 -81.40 43.18
C ILE A 83 -24.06 -80.98 41.94
N GLU A 84 -25.34 -81.32 41.85
CA GLU A 84 -26.21 -80.86 40.75
C GLU A 84 -26.33 -79.32 40.70
N ALA A 85 -26.39 -78.66 41.86
CA ALA A 85 -26.41 -77.20 41.93
C ALA A 85 -25.10 -76.58 41.42
N LEU A 86 -23.94 -77.12 41.84
CA LEU A 86 -22.62 -76.66 41.39
C LEU A 86 -22.38 -76.95 39.90
N GLU A 87 -22.85 -78.09 39.39
CA GLU A 87 -22.77 -78.41 37.96
C GLU A 87 -23.62 -77.45 37.12
N LYS A 88 -24.80 -77.09 37.61
CA LYS A 88 -25.66 -76.09 36.98
C LYS A 88 -25.03 -74.70 37.00
N GLU A 89 -24.48 -74.27 38.13
CA GLU A 89 -23.74 -73.01 38.23
C GLU A 89 -22.53 -72.97 37.28
N LEU A 90 -21.77 -74.07 37.18
CA LEU A 90 -20.66 -74.19 36.24
C LEU A 90 -21.13 -74.08 34.78
N GLN A 91 -22.26 -74.68 34.44
CA GLN A 91 -22.85 -74.55 33.10
C GLN A 91 -23.32 -73.13 32.81
N ASP A 92 -23.99 -72.49 33.76
CA ASP A 92 -24.44 -71.10 33.65
C ASP A 92 -23.24 -70.18 33.44
N VAL A 93 -22.19 -70.28 34.27
CA VAL A 93 -20.95 -69.48 34.15
C VAL A 93 -20.25 -69.71 32.81
N LYS A 94 -20.17 -70.96 32.32
CA LYS A 94 -19.60 -71.25 30.99
C LYS A 94 -20.41 -70.60 29.86
N ALA A 95 -21.74 -70.64 29.95
CA ALA A 95 -22.60 -69.98 28.97
C ALA A 95 -22.44 -68.45 28.99
N GLU A 96 -22.24 -67.87 30.17
CA GLU A 96 -21.92 -66.45 30.32
C GLU A 96 -20.54 -66.10 29.76
N GLU A 97 -19.52 -66.92 30.03
CA GLU A 97 -18.18 -66.76 29.48
C GLU A 97 -18.21 -66.75 27.94
N GLU A 98 -18.90 -67.71 27.32
CA GLU A 98 -19.06 -67.77 25.86
C GLU A 98 -19.85 -66.58 25.28
N ARG A 99 -20.82 -66.04 26.03
CA ARG A 99 -21.53 -64.81 25.64
C ARG A 99 -20.59 -63.61 25.67
N MET A 100 -19.83 -63.44 26.76
CA MET A 100 -18.89 -62.34 26.93
C MET A 100 -17.74 -62.39 25.91
N ILE A 101 -17.24 -63.57 25.57
CA ILE A 101 -16.21 -63.74 24.53
C ILE A 101 -16.74 -63.27 23.17
N ARG A 102 -17.97 -63.64 22.81
CA ARG A 102 -18.59 -63.20 21.54
C ARG A 102 -18.78 -61.69 21.48
N GLU A 103 -19.22 -61.08 22.58
CA GLU A 103 -19.34 -59.62 22.69
C GLU A 103 -17.98 -58.92 22.57
N LEU A 104 -16.94 -59.43 23.22
CA LEU A 104 -15.57 -58.92 23.11
C LEU A 104 -15.04 -59.00 21.68
N GLU A 105 -15.30 -60.09 20.97
CA GLU A 105 -14.89 -60.23 19.56
C GLU A 105 -15.62 -59.24 18.65
N ALA A 106 -16.92 -59.01 18.87
CA ALA A 106 -17.68 -58.00 18.14
C ALA A 106 -17.13 -56.59 18.38
N LEU A 107 -16.91 -56.23 19.64
CA LEU A 107 -16.34 -54.93 20.02
C LEU A 107 -14.94 -54.72 19.45
N ARG A 108 -14.09 -55.75 19.41
CA ARG A 108 -12.76 -55.66 18.79
C ARG A 108 -12.84 -55.40 17.29
N LYS A 109 -13.81 -55.98 16.58
CA LYS A 109 -14.02 -55.71 15.15
C LYS A 109 -14.49 -54.28 14.92
N GLU A 110 -15.40 -53.78 15.75
CA GLU A 110 -15.88 -52.39 15.71
C GLU A 110 -14.76 -51.39 16.03
N GLU A 111 -13.92 -51.69 17.03
CA GLU A 111 -12.75 -50.87 17.38
C GLU A 111 -11.77 -50.79 16.20
N ALA A 112 -11.48 -51.93 15.55
CA ALA A 112 -10.59 -51.96 14.38
C ALA A 112 -11.18 -51.18 13.19
N ALA A 113 -12.48 -51.31 12.92
CA ALA A 113 -13.16 -50.54 11.88
C ALA A 113 -13.12 -49.04 12.17
N THR A 114 -13.36 -48.65 13.42
CA THR A 114 -13.35 -47.24 13.86
C THR A 114 -11.94 -46.65 13.77
N LYS A 115 -10.91 -47.39 14.16
CA LYS A 115 -9.50 -46.96 14.02
C LYS A 115 -9.12 -46.71 12.56
N ASN A 116 -9.55 -47.59 11.65
CA ASN A 116 -9.31 -47.40 10.22
C ASN A 116 -10.05 -46.17 9.67
N ALA A 117 -11.28 -45.94 10.11
CA ALA A 117 -12.05 -44.75 9.71
C ALA A 117 -11.40 -43.45 10.21
N ILE A 118 -10.89 -43.44 11.46
CA ILE A 118 -10.16 -42.28 12.02
C ILE A 118 -8.89 -42.02 11.19
N ALA A 119 -8.11 -43.05 10.89
CA ALA A 119 -6.87 -42.90 10.12
C ALA A 119 -7.12 -42.33 8.71
N GLU A 120 -8.22 -42.73 8.06
CA GLU A 120 -8.58 -42.18 6.75
C GLU A 120 -9.02 -40.71 6.85
N GLN A 121 -9.81 -40.38 7.87
CA GLN A 121 -10.25 -39.01 8.11
C GLN A 121 -9.07 -38.08 8.45
N GLU A 122 -8.06 -38.58 9.16
CA GLU A 122 -6.84 -37.83 9.48
C GLU A 122 -6.02 -37.51 8.22
N ARG A 123 -5.90 -38.46 7.28
CA ARG A 123 -5.24 -38.22 5.99
C ARG A 123 -5.97 -37.16 5.18
N GLU A 124 -7.30 -37.23 5.13
CA GLU A 124 -8.09 -36.24 4.40
C GLU A 124 -8.00 -34.86 5.05
N ARG A 125 -7.96 -34.79 6.38
CA ARG A 125 -7.71 -33.53 7.11
C ARG A 125 -6.36 -32.92 6.74
N GLU A 126 -5.29 -33.72 6.71
CA GLU A 126 -3.96 -33.24 6.33
C GLU A 126 -3.93 -32.73 4.89
N ARG A 127 -4.61 -33.44 3.97
CA ARG A 127 -4.77 -33.01 2.58
C ARG A 127 -5.44 -31.64 2.50
N LEU A 128 -6.60 -31.49 3.13
CA LEU A 128 -7.35 -30.23 3.16
C LEU A 128 -6.56 -29.09 3.81
N GLN A 129 -5.83 -29.37 4.89
CA GLN A 129 -4.98 -28.37 5.56
C GLN A 129 -3.89 -27.84 4.62
N SER A 130 -3.26 -28.71 3.83
CA SER A 130 -2.26 -28.30 2.85
C SER A 130 -2.83 -27.44 1.72
N GLU A 131 -4.06 -27.75 1.28
CA GLU A 131 -4.80 -26.96 0.28
C GLU A 131 -5.20 -25.59 0.84
N GLU A 132 -5.66 -25.54 2.09
CA GLU A 132 -6.02 -24.29 2.77
C GLU A 132 -4.81 -23.37 2.93
N GLU A 133 -3.65 -23.90 3.34
CA GLU A 133 -2.43 -23.11 3.43
C GLU A 133 -2.02 -22.54 2.05
N ARG A 134 -2.14 -23.34 0.98
CA ARG A 134 -1.86 -22.87 -0.37
C ARG A 134 -2.81 -21.75 -0.77
N TYR A 135 -4.10 -21.92 -0.52
CA TYR A 135 -5.11 -20.89 -0.75
C TYR A 135 -4.78 -19.60 0.01
N TRP A 136 -4.46 -19.69 1.30
CA TRP A 136 -4.10 -18.52 2.11
C TRP A 136 -2.84 -17.81 1.60
N ARG A 137 -1.84 -18.54 1.09
CA ARG A 137 -0.65 -17.94 0.47
C ARG A 137 -0.99 -17.18 -0.82
N GLU A 138 -1.86 -17.74 -1.66
CA GLU A 138 -2.31 -17.09 -2.90
C GLU A 138 -3.20 -15.87 -2.60
N PHE A 139 -4.16 -16.00 -1.68
CA PHE A 139 -5.00 -14.89 -1.21
C PHE A 139 -4.16 -13.74 -0.64
N SER A 140 -3.18 -14.05 0.22
CA SER A 140 -2.31 -13.04 0.82
C SER A 140 -1.42 -12.33 -0.21
N ARG A 141 -1.09 -13.00 -1.33
CA ARG A 141 -0.36 -12.41 -2.45
C ARG A 141 -1.26 -11.42 -3.20
N HIS A 142 -2.43 -11.87 -3.64
CA HIS A 142 -3.39 -11.02 -4.36
C HIS A 142 -3.82 -9.80 -3.52
N ARG A 143 -4.00 -9.99 -2.21
CA ARG A 143 -4.31 -8.89 -1.29
C ARG A 143 -3.16 -7.88 -1.19
N ARG A 144 -1.90 -8.32 -1.21
CA ARG A 144 -0.75 -7.40 -1.28
C ARG A 144 -0.73 -6.64 -2.59
N ASP A 145 -0.93 -7.33 -3.71
CA ASP A 145 -0.93 -6.71 -5.03
C ASP A 145 -2.03 -5.64 -5.15
N LEU A 146 -3.22 -5.93 -4.61
CA LEU A 146 -4.32 -4.96 -4.54
C LEU A 146 -3.94 -3.71 -3.73
N ILE A 147 -3.34 -3.89 -2.55
CA ILE A 147 -2.92 -2.77 -1.70
C ILE A 147 -1.87 -1.91 -2.40
N LEU A 148 -0.91 -2.51 -3.09
CA LEU A 148 0.11 -1.78 -3.85
C LEU A 148 -0.52 -0.98 -5.00
N ALA A 149 -1.42 -1.60 -5.76
CA ALA A 149 -2.14 -0.92 -6.84
C ALA A 149 -3.01 0.23 -6.32
N GLU A 150 -3.67 0.07 -5.17
CA GLU A 150 -4.44 1.15 -4.55
C GLU A 150 -3.54 2.32 -4.11
N ASP A 151 -2.37 2.04 -3.56
CA ASP A 151 -1.41 3.07 -3.16
C ASP A 151 -0.86 3.85 -4.37
N GLU A 152 -0.54 3.13 -5.45
CA GLU A 152 -0.14 3.73 -6.74
C GLU A 152 -1.26 4.62 -7.30
N CYS A 153 -2.50 4.15 -7.31
CA CYS A 153 -3.65 4.94 -7.74
C CYS A 153 -3.80 6.22 -6.91
N ARG A 154 -3.71 6.14 -5.58
CA ARG A 154 -3.80 7.32 -4.69
C ARG A 154 -2.65 8.30 -4.94
N SER A 155 -1.44 7.79 -5.14
CA SER A 155 -0.26 8.62 -5.46
C SER A 155 -0.47 9.38 -6.77
N LEU A 156 -0.97 8.71 -7.81
CA LEU A 156 -1.28 9.33 -9.10
C LEU A 156 -2.40 10.37 -8.99
N GLU A 157 -3.46 10.10 -8.22
CA GLU A 157 -4.52 11.06 -7.96
C GLU A 157 -3.98 12.33 -7.27
N CYS A 158 -3.09 12.18 -6.29
CA CYS A 158 -2.44 13.33 -5.65
C CYS A 158 -1.58 14.14 -6.64
N GLN A 159 -0.83 13.47 -7.52
CA GLN A 159 -0.03 14.14 -8.55
C GLN A 159 -0.91 14.88 -9.56
N LEU A 160 -2.01 14.28 -9.98
CA LEU A 160 -2.98 14.90 -10.89
C LEU A 160 -3.60 16.14 -10.22
N ALA A 161 -4.04 16.01 -8.96
CA ALA A 161 -4.59 17.14 -8.21
C ALA A 161 -3.56 18.29 -8.06
N TYR A 162 -2.30 17.97 -7.80
CA TYR A 162 -1.22 18.95 -7.74
C TYR A 162 -1.02 19.65 -9.09
N ALA A 163 -0.89 18.88 -10.18
CA ALA A 163 -0.71 19.43 -11.53
C ALA A 163 -1.90 20.30 -11.95
N ALA A 164 -3.13 19.88 -11.65
CA ALA A 164 -4.34 20.66 -11.90
C ALA A 164 -4.35 21.98 -11.11
N SER A 165 -3.93 21.96 -9.84
CA SER A 165 -3.80 23.18 -9.02
C SER A 165 -2.73 24.13 -9.57
N GLN A 166 -1.60 23.60 -10.03
CA GLN A 166 -0.55 24.39 -10.68
C GLN A 166 -1.05 25.04 -11.97
N LEU A 167 -1.75 24.28 -12.80
CA LEU A 167 -2.34 24.76 -14.04
C LEU A 167 -3.38 25.87 -13.78
N GLU A 168 -4.24 25.69 -12.77
CA GLU A 168 -5.21 26.71 -12.38
C GLU A 168 -4.52 27.98 -11.87
N ARG A 169 -3.42 27.85 -11.12
CA ARG A 169 -2.61 28.98 -10.67
C ARG A 169 -1.98 29.72 -11.86
N LEU A 170 -1.43 28.99 -12.82
CA LEU A 170 -0.84 29.57 -14.03
C LEU A 170 -1.89 30.28 -14.90
N LYS A 171 -3.09 29.70 -15.05
CA LYS A 171 -4.22 30.34 -15.73
C LYS A 171 -4.63 31.65 -15.06
N LYS A 172 -4.65 31.70 -13.73
CA LYS A 172 -4.97 32.93 -12.98
C LYS A 172 -3.88 33.98 -13.09
N THR A 173 -2.62 33.57 -13.19
CA THR A 173 -1.49 34.50 -13.39
C THR A 173 -1.35 34.87 -14.87
N ASN A 174 -2.24 35.71 -15.37
CA ASN A 174 -2.00 36.34 -16.67
C ASN A 174 -0.74 37.22 -16.57
N VAL A 175 0.28 36.90 -17.39
CA VAL A 175 1.57 37.60 -17.48
C VAL A 175 1.40 39.12 -17.60
N PHE A 176 0.36 39.57 -18.32
CA PHE A 176 0.09 40.99 -18.50
C PHE A 176 -0.45 41.68 -17.25
N ASN A 177 -1.35 41.03 -16.51
CA ASN A 177 -1.85 41.54 -15.23
C ASN A 177 -0.78 41.48 -14.14
N ALA A 178 0.12 40.50 -14.20
CA ALA A 178 1.24 40.38 -13.28
C ALA A 178 2.33 41.44 -13.53
N THR A 179 2.54 41.85 -14.79
CA THR A 179 3.59 42.81 -15.16
C THR A 179 3.10 44.26 -15.11
N PHE A 180 1.82 44.52 -15.42
CA PHE A 180 1.23 45.86 -15.48
C PHE A 180 -0.06 45.93 -14.66
N HIS A 181 0.07 46.16 -13.36
CA HIS A 181 -1.07 46.29 -12.47
C HIS A 181 -1.67 47.69 -12.54
N ILE A 182 -2.76 47.85 -13.31
CA ILE A 182 -3.52 49.10 -13.41
C ILE A 182 -4.65 49.13 -12.38
N TRP A 183 -4.59 50.09 -11.46
CA TRP A 183 -5.58 50.29 -10.41
C TRP A 183 -5.95 51.78 -10.25
N HIS A 184 -6.69 52.10 -9.20
CA HIS A 184 -6.99 53.48 -8.84
C HIS A 184 -6.71 53.72 -7.35
N SER A 185 -6.18 54.89 -7.03
CA SER A 185 -6.00 55.36 -5.65
C SER A 185 -6.72 56.71 -5.51
N GLY A 186 -7.95 56.66 -4.99
CA GLY A 186 -8.85 57.82 -4.93
C GLY A 186 -9.11 58.44 -6.30
N HIS A 187 -8.65 59.68 -6.48
CA HIS A 187 -8.78 60.45 -7.72
C HIS A 187 -7.75 60.09 -8.79
N PHE A 188 -6.66 59.39 -8.44
CA PHE A 188 -5.59 59.03 -9.36
C PHE A 188 -5.80 57.64 -9.96
N GLY A 189 -5.40 57.48 -11.23
CA GLY A 189 -5.10 56.15 -11.78
C GLY A 189 -3.67 55.75 -11.42
N THR A 190 -3.44 54.48 -11.11
CA THR A 190 -2.11 53.96 -10.77
C THR A 190 -1.71 52.83 -11.72
N ILE A 191 -0.43 52.77 -12.09
CA ILE A 191 0.17 51.67 -12.84
C ILE A 191 1.42 51.19 -12.10
N ASN A 192 1.49 49.90 -11.73
CA ASN A 192 2.57 49.34 -10.91
C ASN A 192 2.87 50.18 -9.65
N SER A 193 1.79 50.67 -9.01
CA SER A 193 1.80 51.56 -7.84
C SER A 193 2.27 53.01 -8.06
N PHE A 194 2.62 53.41 -9.28
CA PHE A 194 2.91 54.82 -9.61
C PHE A 194 1.64 55.59 -9.95
N ARG A 195 1.42 56.74 -9.31
CA ARG A 195 0.26 57.62 -9.54
C ARG A 195 0.47 58.46 -10.79
N LEU A 196 -0.48 58.34 -11.71
CA LEU A 196 -0.49 59.12 -12.95
C LEU A 196 -1.46 60.31 -12.81
N GLY A 197 -0.92 61.46 -12.44
CA GLY A 197 -1.65 62.71 -12.28
C GLY A 197 -1.13 63.53 -11.12
N ARG A 198 -1.69 64.73 -10.94
CA ARG A 198 -1.34 65.66 -9.88
C ARG A 198 -2.60 66.37 -9.40
N LEU A 199 -2.79 66.48 -8.09
CA LEU A 199 -3.85 67.31 -7.51
C LEU A 199 -3.23 68.39 -6.61
N PRO A 200 -3.87 69.57 -6.47
CA PRO A 200 -3.41 70.61 -5.55
C PRO A 200 -3.36 70.16 -4.09
N SER A 201 -4.24 69.24 -3.70
CA SER A 201 -4.32 68.66 -2.34
C SER A 201 -3.28 67.57 -2.08
N ALA A 202 -2.71 66.96 -3.12
CA ALA A 202 -1.75 65.87 -3.03
C ALA A 202 -0.76 65.97 -4.20
N PRO A 203 0.33 66.76 -4.05
CA PRO A 203 1.31 66.93 -5.10
C PRO A 203 2.09 65.62 -5.30
N VAL A 204 2.04 65.09 -6.52
CA VAL A 204 2.82 63.92 -6.95
C VAL A 204 4.10 64.40 -7.63
N ASP A 205 5.21 63.74 -7.34
CA ASP A 205 6.51 64.07 -7.94
C ASP A 205 6.56 63.71 -9.42
N TRP A 206 7.27 64.53 -10.20
CA TRP A 206 7.41 64.30 -11.63
C TRP A 206 8.17 63.03 -11.97
N SER A 207 9.08 62.58 -11.11
CA SER A 207 9.74 61.28 -11.26
C SER A 207 8.73 60.13 -11.24
N GLU A 208 7.70 60.19 -10.38
CA GLU A 208 6.63 59.20 -10.29
C GLU A 208 5.72 59.25 -11.52
N ILE A 209 5.33 60.46 -11.97
CA ILE A 209 4.52 60.67 -13.17
C ILE A 209 5.25 60.18 -14.43
N ASN A 210 6.55 60.49 -14.55
CA ASN A 210 7.37 60.08 -15.68
C ASN A 210 7.58 58.55 -15.69
N ALA A 211 7.78 57.95 -14.52
CA ALA A 211 7.83 56.50 -14.38
C ALA A 211 6.51 55.86 -14.81
N ALA A 212 5.37 56.41 -14.38
CA ALA A 212 4.05 55.96 -14.79
C ALA A 212 3.86 56.05 -16.31
N TRP A 213 4.23 57.17 -16.95
CA TRP A 213 4.21 57.32 -18.41
C TRP A 213 5.13 56.33 -19.12
N GLY A 214 6.28 56.01 -18.53
CA GLY A 214 7.17 54.98 -19.04
C GLY A 214 6.55 53.59 -19.04
N GLN A 215 5.92 53.22 -17.92
CA GLN A 215 5.17 51.96 -17.81
C GLN A 215 3.98 51.92 -18.77
N THR A 216 3.26 53.04 -18.92
CA THR A 216 2.15 53.17 -19.87
C THR A 216 2.59 53.04 -21.33
N THR A 217 3.75 53.61 -21.68
CA THR A 217 4.35 53.50 -23.02
C THR A 217 4.82 52.08 -23.31
N LEU A 218 5.46 51.44 -22.32
CA LEU A 218 5.89 50.04 -22.43
C LEU A 218 4.69 49.11 -22.61
N LEU A 219 3.62 49.32 -21.84
CA LEU A 219 2.39 48.56 -21.95
C LEU A 219 1.78 48.67 -23.36
N LEU A 220 1.57 49.88 -23.87
CA LEU A 220 0.97 50.06 -25.20
C LEU A 220 1.87 49.47 -26.31
N THR A 221 3.18 49.58 -26.18
CA THR A 221 4.14 48.96 -27.11
C THR A 221 4.06 47.43 -27.04
N ALA A 222 3.96 46.85 -25.85
CA ALA A 222 3.82 45.41 -25.65
C ALA A 222 2.49 44.89 -26.24
N LEU A 223 1.39 45.61 -26.02
CA LEU A 223 0.09 45.30 -26.61
C LEU A 223 0.13 45.38 -28.15
N ALA A 224 0.73 46.42 -28.71
CA ALA A 224 0.85 46.59 -30.15
C ALA A 224 1.70 45.51 -30.80
N ARG A 225 2.87 45.19 -30.22
CA ARG A 225 3.71 44.06 -30.68
C ARG A 225 2.96 42.75 -30.66
N LYS A 226 2.15 42.52 -29.63
CA LYS A 226 1.38 41.28 -29.50
C LYS A 226 0.28 41.15 -30.55
N MET A 227 -0.35 42.26 -30.94
CA MET A 227 -1.34 42.30 -32.02
C MET A 227 -0.70 42.46 -33.41
N ASN A 228 0.64 42.44 -33.51
CA ASN A 228 1.39 42.77 -34.73
C ASN A 228 0.95 44.10 -35.37
N LEU A 229 0.53 45.07 -34.56
CA LEU A 229 0.10 46.39 -35.00
C LEU A 229 1.31 47.31 -35.15
N THR A 230 1.44 47.91 -36.32
CA THR A 230 2.33 49.04 -36.55
C THR A 230 1.52 50.34 -36.49
N PHE A 231 1.93 51.24 -35.60
CA PHE A 231 1.30 52.55 -35.49
C PHE A 231 1.66 53.40 -36.71
N GLN A 232 0.67 54.12 -37.22
CA GLN A 232 0.83 55.11 -38.28
C GLN A 232 1.30 56.42 -37.67
N ARG A 233 2.21 57.12 -38.35
CA ARG A 233 2.75 58.46 -38.02
C ARG A 233 3.65 58.54 -36.79
N PHE A 234 3.51 57.63 -35.83
CA PHE A 234 4.23 57.68 -34.56
C PHE A 234 4.86 56.32 -34.20
N ARG A 235 6.02 56.36 -33.55
CA ARG A 235 6.71 55.20 -32.99
C ARG A 235 6.91 55.41 -31.48
N LEU A 236 6.36 54.50 -30.68
CA LEU A 236 6.52 54.52 -29.23
C LEU A 236 7.88 53.92 -28.84
N VAL A 237 8.68 54.65 -28.06
CA VAL A 237 9.96 54.17 -27.54
C VAL A 237 9.94 54.19 -26.01
N PRO A 238 9.71 53.03 -25.37
CA PRO A 238 9.77 52.94 -23.92
C PRO A 238 11.22 53.03 -23.44
N PHE A 239 11.51 54.04 -22.62
CA PHE A 239 12.84 54.30 -22.07
C PHE A 239 12.75 54.65 -20.58
N GLY A 240 12.05 53.80 -19.81
CA GLY A 240 11.80 54.01 -18.39
C GLY A 240 11.19 55.38 -18.10
N ASN A 241 11.79 56.12 -17.17
CA ASN A 241 11.32 57.45 -16.75
C ASN A 241 11.57 58.56 -17.79
N HIS A 242 12.22 58.27 -18.93
CA HIS A 242 12.45 59.25 -20.01
C HIS A 242 11.93 58.71 -21.34
N SER A 243 10.75 58.08 -21.29
CA SER A 243 10.11 57.55 -22.50
C SER A 243 9.72 58.68 -23.46
N TYR A 244 9.74 58.40 -24.76
CA TYR A 244 9.45 59.38 -25.80
C TYR A 244 8.75 58.73 -27.00
N ILE A 245 8.15 59.57 -27.84
CA ILE A 245 7.50 59.19 -29.09
C ILE A 245 8.24 59.84 -30.24
N GLU A 246 8.55 59.07 -31.27
CA GLU A 246 9.11 59.62 -32.49
C GLU A 246 8.03 59.82 -33.55
N VAL A 247 8.03 60.98 -34.20
CA VAL A 247 7.19 61.25 -35.37
C VAL A 247 7.90 60.75 -36.62
N LEU A 248 7.31 59.78 -37.32
CA LEU A 248 7.91 59.10 -38.47
C LEU A 248 8.20 60.06 -39.64
N ASP A 249 7.34 61.05 -39.86
CA ASP A 249 7.49 61.98 -41.00
C ASP A 249 8.62 63.00 -40.82
N GLN A 250 8.98 63.32 -39.57
CA GLN A 250 9.91 64.42 -39.25
C GLN A 250 11.14 63.98 -38.45
N HIS A 251 11.22 62.69 -38.08
CA HIS A 251 12.21 62.16 -37.13
C HIS A 251 12.35 63.03 -35.87
N LYS A 252 11.22 63.58 -35.41
CA LYS A 252 11.19 64.47 -34.24
C LYS A 252 10.83 63.67 -33.01
N GLU A 253 11.65 63.80 -31.97
CA GLU A 253 11.40 63.22 -30.65
C GLU A 253 10.45 64.10 -29.84
N LEU A 254 9.37 63.47 -29.34
CA LEU A 254 8.38 64.06 -28.45
C LEU A 254 8.52 63.40 -27.07
N PRO A 255 9.16 64.05 -26.09
CA PRO A 255 9.35 63.48 -24.77
C PRO A 255 8.02 63.31 -24.04
N LEU A 256 7.78 62.10 -23.51
CA LEU A 256 6.68 61.77 -22.58
C LEU A 256 7.14 61.86 -21.12
N TYR A 257 8.06 62.78 -20.83
CA TYR A 257 8.50 63.08 -19.48
C TYR A 257 8.55 64.59 -19.27
N GLY A 258 8.28 64.99 -18.03
CA GLY A 258 8.27 66.37 -17.59
C GLY A 258 9.25 66.64 -16.45
N SER A 259 9.74 67.87 -16.35
CA SER A 259 10.58 68.32 -15.23
C SER A 259 10.16 69.75 -14.82
N GLY A 260 9.40 69.92 -13.73
CA GLY A 260 9.17 71.27 -13.15
C GLY A 260 7.75 71.58 -12.67
N GLY A 261 7.45 72.84 -12.28
CA GLY A 261 6.16 73.25 -11.70
C GLY A 261 5.07 73.57 -12.74
N PHE A 262 3.80 73.30 -12.42
CA PHE A 262 2.61 73.37 -13.32
C PHE A 262 2.36 74.74 -13.99
N LYS A 263 2.95 75.84 -13.50
CA LYS A 263 2.39 77.19 -13.78
C LYS A 263 3.05 78.07 -14.83
N PHE A 264 4.31 77.89 -15.29
CA PHE A 264 4.88 78.93 -16.19
C PHE A 264 5.92 78.55 -17.26
N LEU A 265 6.39 77.30 -17.38
CA LEU A 265 7.44 76.94 -18.35
C LEU A 265 7.27 75.51 -18.92
N TRP A 266 6.07 75.13 -19.37
CA TRP A 266 5.89 73.81 -19.98
C TRP A 266 6.16 73.83 -21.49
N ASP A 267 7.01 72.91 -21.92
CA ASP A 267 7.36 72.68 -23.31
C ASP A 267 6.14 72.12 -24.05
N THR A 268 5.68 72.83 -25.09
CA THR A 268 4.62 72.38 -26.02
C THR A 268 4.85 70.95 -26.55
N LYS A 269 6.08 70.46 -26.45
CA LYS A 269 6.46 69.08 -26.80
C LYS A 269 5.84 68.02 -25.90
N PHE A 270 5.67 68.22 -24.59
CA PHE A 270 5.06 67.21 -23.71
C PHE A 270 3.55 67.06 -24.00
N ASP A 271 2.85 68.17 -24.20
CA ASP A 271 1.46 68.15 -24.64
C ASP A 271 1.30 67.51 -26.03
N ALA A 272 2.22 67.80 -26.95
CA ALA A 272 2.26 67.14 -28.26
C ALA A 272 2.53 65.63 -28.14
N ALA A 273 3.41 65.21 -27.22
CA ALA A 273 3.69 63.81 -26.93
C ALA A 273 2.46 63.08 -26.39
N MET A 274 1.75 63.66 -25.42
CA MET A 274 0.52 63.05 -24.88
C MET A 274 -0.59 62.95 -25.92
N VAL A 275 -0.72 63.94 -26.81
CA VAL A 275 -1.68 63.88 -27.92
C VAL A 275 -1.28 62.80 -28.94
N ALA A 276 0.01 62.67 -29.25
CA ALA A 276 0.51 61.60 -30.12
C ALA A 276 0.30 60.22 -29.48
N PHE A 277 0.48 60.09 -28.17
CA PHE A 277 0.17 58.86 -27.43
C PHE A 277 -1.31 58.50 -27.54
N LEU A 278 -2.20 59.48 -27.38
CA LEU A 278 -3.63 59.27 -27.51
C LEU A 278 -4.03 58.85 -28.93
N ASP A 279 -3.35 59.37 -29.96
CA ASP A 279 -3.54 58.93 -31.35
C ASP A 279 -3.13 57.46 -31.55
N CYS A 280 -1.99 57.04 -30.97
CA CYS A 280 -1.60 55.62 -30.96
C CYS A 280 -2.64 54.75 -30.26
N LEU A 281 -3.17 55.19 -29.11
CA LEU A 281 -4.20 54.45 -28.39
C LEU A 281 -5.53 54.37 -29.16
N GLN A 282 -5.86 55.41 -29.92
CA GLN A 282 -7.03 55.43 -30.81
C GLN A 282 -6.85 54.46 -31.98
N GLN A 283 -5.67 54.41 -32.61
CA GLN A 283 -5.37 53.41 -33.64
C GLN A 283 -5.43 51.97 -33.09
N PHE A 284 -4.96 51.78 -31.85
CA PHE A 284 -5.10 50.50 -31.15
C PHE A 284 -6.57 50.13 -30.94
N LYS A 285 -7.40 51.08 -30.48
CA LYS A 285 -8.84 50.91 -30.31
C LYS A 285 -9.51 50.45 -31.61
N GLU A 286 -9.25 51.13 -32.72
CA GLU A 286 -9.85 50.81 -34.02
C GLU A 286 -9.50 49.41 -34.50
N GLN A 287 -8.29 48.92 -34.20
CA GLN A 287 -7.88 47.57 -34.57
C GLN A 287 -8.50 46.50 -33.67
N VAL A 288 -8.70 46.81 -32.39
CA VAL A 288 -9.43 45.95 -31.46
C VAL A 288 -10.91 45.83 -31.89
N GLU A 289 -11.55 46.95 -32.25
CA GLU A 289 -12.96 46.98 -32.67
C GLU A 289 -13.21 46.28 -34.03
N LYS A 290 -12.21 46.23 -34.91
CA LYS A 290 -12.29 45.45 -36.17
C LYS A 290 -12.31 43.94 -35.94
N GLY A 291 -11.69 43.47 -34.85
CA GLY A 291 -11.58 42.05 -34.54
C GLY A 291 -12.78 41.46 -33.79
N ASP A 292 -13.57 42.29 -33.11
CA ASP A 292 -14.70 41.85 -32.28
C ASP A 292 -15.82 42.90 -32.24
N SER A 293 -16.97 42.59 -32.86
CA SER A 293 -18.08 43.54 -33.09
C SER A 293 -18.79 44.03 -31.82
N GLY A 294 -18.48 43.43 -30.65
CA GLY A 294 -19.14 43.72 -29.38
C GLY A 294 -18.26 44.42 -28.34
N PHE A 295 -16.96 44.57 -28.57
CA PHE A 295 -16.05 45.18 -27.58
C PHE A 295 -15.73 46.64 -27.94
N CYS A 296 -16.15 47.57 -27.08
CA CYS A 296 -15.83 48.99 -27.22
C CYS A 296 -15.13 49.48 -25.95
N LEU A 297 -14.08 50.29 -26.12
CA LEU A 297 -13.44 50.95 -24.98
C LEU A 297 -14.42 51.95 -24.34
N PRO A 298 -14.48 52.01 -22.99
CA PRO A 298 -15.51 52.76 -22.27
C PRO A 298 -15.42 54.27 -22.49
N TYR A 299 -14.23 54.82 -22.74
CA TYR A 299 -14.03 56.25 -22.96
C TYR A 299 -13.63 56.54 -24.42
N ARG A 300 -14.33 57.48 -25.06
CA ARG A 300 -14.05 57.88 -26.44
C ARG A 300 -12.88 58.86 -26.47
N MET A 301 -12.00 58.73 -27.45
CA MET A 301 -10.79 59.56 -27.58
C MET A 301 -10.86 60.34 -28.88
N GLU A 302 -10.80 61.67 -28.81
CA GLU A 302 -10.85 62.53 -29.99
C GLU A 302 -9.97 63.78 -29.81
N ARG A 303 -9.05 64.02 -30.76
CA ARG A 303 -8.24 65.24 -30.89
C ARG A 303 -7.58 65.74 -29.57
N GLY A 304 -7.03 64.83 -28.77
CA GLY A 304 -6.36 65.18 -27.50
C GLY A 304 -7.32 65.41 -26.31
N LYS A 305 -8.56 64.95 -26.43
CA LYS A 305 -9.55 64.92 -25.36
C LYS A 305 -10.11 63.51 -25.19
N ILE A 306 -10.46 63.17 -23.96
CA ILE A 306 -11.11 61.91 -23.58
C ILE A 306 -12.51 62.26 -23.10
N GLU A 307 -13.51 61.70 -23.76
CA GLU A 307 -14.92 61.91 -23.49
C GLU A 307 -15.49 60.72 -22.71
N ASP A 308 -16.22 61.04 -21.65
CA ASP A 308 -17.02 60.09 -20.89
C ASP A 308 -18.42 60.02 -21.47
N SER A 309 -18.71 58.96 -22.22
CA SER A 309 -20.00 58.75 -22.88
C SER A 309 -21.18 58.66 -21.89
N ALA A 310 -20.93 58.36 -20.61
CA ALA A 310 -21.97 58.33 -19.58
C ALA A 310 -22.35 59.72 -19.06
N THR A 311 -21.41 60.67 -19.04
CA THR A 311 -21.63 62.02 -18.49
C THR A 311 -21.63 63.13 -19.53
N GLY A 312 -21.23 62.84 -20.78
CA GLY A 312 -21.10 63.82 -21.86
C GLY A 312 -19.97 64.83 -21.66
N ASN A 313 -19.10 64.61 -20.66
CA ASN A 313 -17.99 65.52 -20.35
C ASN A 313 -16.74 65.13 -21.12
N SER A 314 -16.05 66.14 -21.68
CA SER A 314 -14.75 65.96 -22.33
C SER A 314 -13.63 66.55 -21.47
N TYR A 315 -12.60 65.75 -21.22
CA TYR A 315 -11.42 66.13 -20.45
C TYR A 315 -10.19 66.16 -21.35
N SER A 316 -9.40 67.24 -21.31
CA SER A 316 -8.20 67.34 -22.14
C SER A 316 -7.02 66.62 -21.49
N ILE A 317 -6.19 65.97 -22.31
CA ILE A 317 -4.93 65.37 -21.88
C ILE A 317 -3.78 66.40 -21.83
N LYS A 318 -3.98 67.58 -22.43
CA LYS A 318 -2.99 68.67 -22.41
C LYS A 318 -2.93 69.31 -21.03
N ILE A 319 -1.74 69.70 -20.61
CA ILE A 319 -1.54 70.49 -19.39
C ILE A 319 -1.84 71.96 -19.66
N GLN A 320 -1.53 72.46 -20.86
CA GLN A 320 -1.75 73.87 -21.20
C GLN A 320 -3.24 74.24 -21.16
N PHE A 321 -3.55 75.34 -20.46
CA PHE A 321 -4.93 75.83 -20.24
C PHE A 321 -5.87 74.84 -19.57
N ASN A 322 -5.35 73.89 -18.78
CA ASN A 322 -6.11 72.87 -18.09
C ASN A 322 -5.93 72.95 -16.57
N SER A 323 -6.87 72.40 -15.80
CA SER A 323 -6.71 72.24 -14.35
C SER A 323 -6.02 70.92 -14.02
N GLU A 324 -5.25 70.89 -12.93
CA GLU A 324 -4.59 69.67 -12.43
C GLU A 324 -5.61 68.52 -12.19
N GLU A 325 -6.82 68.86 -11.75
CA GLU A 325 -7.90 67.92 -11.50
C GLU A 325 -8.48 67.31 -12.79
N GLN A 326 -8.75 68.14 -13.80
CA GLN A 326 -9.27 67.68 -15.10
C GLN A 326 -8.23 66.86 -15.85
N TRP A 327 -6.96 67.27 -15.78
CA TRP A 327 -5.84 66.51 -16.33
C TRP A 327 -5.71 65.14 -15.66
N THR A 328 -5.72 65.07 -14.33
CA THR A 328 -5.67 63.80 -13.60
C THR A 328 -6.84 62.89 -13.93
N LYS A 329 -8.05 63.45 -14.10
CA LYS A 329 -9.23 62.69 -14.50
C LYS A 329 -9.09 62.13 -15.92
N ALA A 330 -8.54 62.90 -16.87
CA ALA A 330 -8.24 62.42 -18.21
C ALA A 330 -7.24 61.25 -18.18
N LEU A 331 -6.17 61.35 -17.39
CA LEU A 331 -5.18 60.28 -17.26
C LEU A 331 -5.76 59.01 -16.60
N LYS A 332 -6.66 59.17 -15.63
CA LYS A 332 -7.39 58.04 -15.03
C LYS A 332 -8.25 57.31 -16.06
N PHE A 333 -8.92 58.05 -16.94
CA PHE A 333 -9.70 57.46 -18.04
C PHE A 333 -8.81 56.81 -19.10
N LEU A 334 -7.66 57.40 -19.42
CA LEU A 334 -6.65 56.80 -20.27
C LEU A 334 -6.20 55.42 -19.73
N LEU A 335 -5.82 55.36 -18.44
CA LEU A 335 -5.43 54.10 -17.81
C LEU A 335 -6.57 53.09 -17.76
N THR A 336 -7.80 53.55 -17.57
CA THR A 336 -8.98 52.67 -17.63
C THR A 336 -9.14 52.07 -19.03
N ASN A 337 -9.03 52.87 -20.09
CA ASN A 337 -9.07 52.37 -21.47
C ASN A 337 -7.96 51.35 -21.73
N LEU A 338 -6.74 51.61 -21.26
CA LEU A 338 -5.62 50.66 -21.37
C LEU A 338 -5.88 49.37 -20.60
N LYS A 339 -6.51 49.44 -19.41
CA LYS A 339 -6.90 48.26 -18.62
C LYS A 339 -7.95 47.42 -19.35
N TRP A 340 -8.93 48.05 -19.98
CA TRP A 340 -9.92 47.36 -20.81
C TRP A 340 -9.27 46.72 -22.04
N GLY A 341 -8.37 47.44 -22.72
CA GLY A 341 -7.57 46.90 -23.82
C GLY A 341 -6.72 45.70 -23.40
N LEU A 342 -6.10 45.76 -22.21
CA LEU A 342 -5.34 44.65 -21.63
C LEU A 342 -6.21 43.41 -21.38
N ALA A 343 -7.41 43.61 -20.82
CA ALA A 343 -8.35 42.55 -20.53
C ALA A 343 -8.87 41.89 -21.82
N TRP A 344 -9.14 42.68 -22.86
CA TRP A 344 -9.54 42.15 -24.17
C TRP A 344 -8.40 41.38 -24.84
N VAL A 345 -7.20 41.95 -24.88
CA VAL A 345 -6.03 41.26 -25.41
C VAL A 345 -5.89 39.94 -24.68
N SER A 346 -5.88 39.93 -23.34
CA SER A 346 -5.85 38.71 -22.53
C SER A 346 -6.93 37.68 -22.88
N SER A 347 -8.17 38.09 -23.13
CA SER A 347 -9.26 37.16 -23.38
C SER A 347 -9.16 36.50 -24.76
N GLN A 348 -8.62 37.20 -25.76
CA GLN A 348 -8.32 36.61 -27.06
C GLN A 348 -7.26 35.50 -26.95
N PHE A 349 -6.21 35.67 -26.12
CA PHE A 349 -5.24 34.58 -25.91
C PHE A 349 -5.85 33.35 -25.27
N THR A 350 -6.74 33.52 -24.30
CA THR A 350 -7.39 32.36 -23.67
C THR A 350 -8.29 31.61 -24.67
N LYS A 351 -8.84 32.29 -25.68
CA LYS A 351 -9.62 31.66 -26.75
C LYS A 351 -8.71 30.92 -27.73
N ASP A 352 -7.63 31.56 -28.19
CA ASP A 352 -6.66 30.96 -29.12
C ASP A 352 -5.99 29.71 -28.52
N GLU A 353 -5.65 29.74 -27.22
CA GLU A 353 -5.09 28.58 -26.50
C GLU A 353 -6.10 27.44 -26.33
N ALA A 354 -7.39 27.76 -26.12
CA ALA A 354 -8.44 26.75 -26.01
C ALA A 354 -8.71 26.05 -27.37
N GLU A 355 -8.65 26.80 -28.47
CA GLU A 355 -8.79 26.26 -29.83
C GLU A 355 -7.59 25.37 -30.23
N GLN A 356 -6.37 25.73 -29.82
CA GLN A 356 -5.19 24.88 -30.03
C GLN A 356 -5.18 23.61 -29.16
N CYS A 357 -5.66 23.69 -27.93
CA CYS A 357 -5.73 22.51 -27.05
C CYS A 357 -6.82 21.52 -27.49
N SER A 358 -7.95 22.01 -28.01
CA SER A 358 -9.02 21.16 -28.56
C SER A 358 -8.62 20.43 -29.85
N THR A 359 -7.75 21.01 -30.68
CA THR A 359 -7.23 20.38 -31.89
C THR A 359 -6.19 19.29 -31.58
N LEU A 360 -5.38 19.45 -30.53
CA LEU A 360 -4.43 18.42 -30.05
C LEU A 360 -5.14 17.20 -29.43
N ASN A 361 -6.21 17.42 -28.65
CA ASN A 361 -6.97 16.32 -28.05
C ASN A 361 -7.69 15.45 -29.09
N GLN A 362 -7.98 15.95 -30.30
CA GLN A 362 -8.57 15.14 -31.37
C GLN A 362 -7.56 14.23 -32.08
N THR A 363 -6.26 14.54 -32.05
CA THR A 363 -5.23 13.74 -32.72
C THR A 363 -4.75 12.54 -31.91
N ASP A 364 -4.84 12.59 -30.58
CA ASP A 364 -4.36 11.53 -29.67
C ASP A 364 -5.40 10.44 -29.37
N LEU A 365 -6.62 10.55 -29.92
CA LEU A 365 -7.72 9.60 -29.72
C LEU A 365 -7.88 8.58 -30.85
N LYS A 366 -6.90 8.41 -31.75
CA LYS A 366 -6.91 7.26 -32.67
C LYS A 366 -6.56 5.98 -31.89
N PRO A 367 -7.50 5.02 -31.72
CA PRO A 367 -7.16 3.75 -31.10
C PRO A 367 -6.21 3.01 -32.03
N THR A 368 -4.99 2.78 -31.57
CA THR A 368 -4.09 1.80 -32.16
C THR A 368 -4.71 0.42 -31.93
N THR A 369 -5.56 -0.03 -32.85
CA THR A 369 -6.03 -1.41 -32.93
C THR A 369 -4.85 -2.28 -33.35
N THR A 370 -4.00 -2.63 -32.38
CA THR A 370 -3.05 -3.74 -32.52
C THR A 370 -3.86 -5.03 -32.53
N ASN A 371 -4.14 -5.51 -33.75
CA ASN A 371 -4.52 -6.89 -34.02
C ASN A 371 -3.47 -7.82 -33.43
N VAL A 372 -3.83 -8.55 -32.38
CA VAL A 372 -3.11 -9.76 -31.96
C VAL A 372 -3.96 -10.94 -32.42
N LEU A 373 -3.58 -11.48 -33.58
CA LEU A 373 -4.02 -12.78 -34.08
C LEU A 373 -2.79 -13.67 -34.17
N SER A 374 -2.77 -14.74 -33.36
CA SER A 374 -2.31 -16.11 -33.62
C SER A 374 -1.83 -16.76 -32.35
#